data_AF-A0A971HCR1-F1
#
_entry.id   AF-A0A971HCR1-F1
#
_cell.length_a   1.000
_cell.length_b   1.000
_cell.length_c   1.000
_cell.angle_alpha   90.00
_cell.angle_beta   90.00
_cell.angle_gamma   90.00
#
_symmetry.space_group_name_H-M   'P 1'
#
loop_
_entity.id
_entity.type
_entity.pdbx_description
1 polymer ?
#
loop_
_entity_poly.entity_id
_entity_poly.type
_entity_poly.pdbx_seq_one_letter_code
_entity_poly.pdbx_strand_id
1 'polypeptide(L)'
;INRAVNYINSTVIPKKNVVRIVKTDDYVERFDLEELTKVGDRVTFESLVDTPTMETIEDGNTTELEYYEDYKVELNRFLILHKAGIYNVYYKERLLQVTPDSQGDVVIQVDKRAEPLVAQLASFYIWLDDDEQKAYGYYNMFDNMKNGILEDYQRTLPQKKSRILGGIKMGGKRVWHR
;
A
#
# COMPACT_ATOMS: atom_id res chain seq x y z
N ILE A 1 -20.07 3.71 11.18
CA ILE A 1 -19.03 4.42 10.37
C ILE A 1 -17.73 3.61 10.28
N ASN A 2 -17.05 3.28 11.39
CA ASN A 2 -15.81 2.47 11.38
C ASN A 2 -15.89 1.21 10.51
N ARG A 3 -16.98 0.45 10.62
CA ARG A 3 -17.21 -0.76 9.81
C ARG A 3 -17.15 -0.47 8.31
N ALA A 4 -17.81 0.60 7.86
CA ALA A 4 -17.84 0.99 6.46
C ALA A 4 -16.46 1.44 5.96
N VAL A 5 -15.81 2.30 6.73
CA VAL A 5 -14.46 2.82 6.45
C VAL A 5 -13.43 1.69 6.34
N ASN A 6 -13.43 0.76 7.31
CA ASN A 6 -12.51 -0.38 7.33
C ASN A 6 -12.77 -1.33 6.15
N TYR A 7 -14.04 -1.58 5.82
CA TYR A 7 -14.40 -2.39 4.66
C TYR A 7 -13.85 -1.76 3.38
N ILE A 8 -14.12 -0.47 3.16
CA ILE A 8 -13.64 0.25 1.97
C ILE A 8 -12.10 0.21 1.87
N ASN A 9 -11.39 0.49 2.96
CA ASN A 9 -9.93 0.48 3.00
C ASN A 9 -9.35 -0.91 2.72
N SER A 10 -10.05 -1.98 3.11
CA SER A 10 -9.58 -3.36 2.97
C SER A 10 -9.93 -4.00 1.64
N THR A 11 -11.10 -3.71 1.07
CA THR A 11 -11.62 -4.46 -0.07
C THR A 11 -11.74 -3.64 -1.35
N VAL A 12 -11.73 -2.31 -1.26
CA VAL A 12 -11.94 -1.45 -2.44
C VAL A 12 -10.64 -0.79 -2.84
N ILE A 13 -10.16 0.13 -2.00
CA ILE A 13 -8.91 0.81 -2.28
C ILE A 13 -8.24 1.19 -0.96
N PRO A 14 -7.01 0.73 -0.73
CA PRO A 14 -6.30 1.07 0.49
C PRO A 14 -5.86 2.52 0.45
N LYS A 15 -5.97 3.20 1.59
CA LYS A 15 -5.18 4.39 1.87
C LYS A 15 -3.71 3.99 1.89
N LYS A 16 -2.96 4.49 0.91
CA LYS A 16 -1.50 4.30 0.83
C LYS A 16 -0.79 5.49 1.47
N ASN A 17 0.34 5.22 2.10
CA ASN A 17 1.24 6.23 2.65
C ASN A 17 2.70 5.78 2.43
N VAL A 18 3.65 6.67 2.71
CA VAL A 18 5.08 6.43 2.52
C VAL A 18 5.83 6.72 3.81
N VAL A 19 6.80 5.86 4.12
CA VAL A 19 7.81 6.14 5.15
C VAL A 19 9.17 6.21 4.48
N ARG A 20 9.94 7.24 4.84
CA ARG A 20 11.28 7.47 4.31
C ARG A 20 12.30 6.93 5.31
N ILE A 21 13.12 5.97 4.88
CA ILE A 21 14.16 5.34 5.70
C ILE A 21 15.51 5.78 5.15
N VAL A 22 16.36 6.33 6.01
CA VAL A 22 17.73 6.71 5.66
C VAL A 22 18.67 5.65 6.23
N LYS A 23 19.40 4.97 5.36
CA LYS A 23 20.39 3.97 5.73
C LYS A 23 21.79 4.45 5.30
N THR A 24 22.73 4.47 6.22
CA THR A 24 24.03 5.14 6.04
C THR A 24 25.19 4.23 5.68
N ASP A 25 25.03 2.91 5.81
CA ASP A 25 26.08 1.93 5.50
C ASP A 25 25.53 0.77 4.65
N ASP A 26 26.42 -0.12 4.19
CA ASP A 26 26.06 -1.30 3.39
C ASP A 26 25.94 -2.59 4.24
N TYR A 27 25.75 -2.47 5.56
CA TYR A 27 25.48 -3.64 6.40
C TYR A 27 24.02 -4.06 6.28
N VAL A 28 23.72 -5.33 6.58
CA VAL A 28 22.34 -5.79 6.66
C VAL A 28 21.68 -5.16 7.88
N GLU A 29 20.61 -4.38 7.65
CA GLU A 29 19.86 -3.74 8.72
C GLU A 29 18.38 -4.11 8.64
N ARG A 30 17.77 -4.24 9.81
CA ARG A 30 16.38 -4.65 9.99
C ARG A 30 15.59 -3.50 10.59
N PHE A 31 14.62 -3.00 9.83
CA PHE A 31 13.76 -1.88 10.19
C PHE A 31 12.38 -2.38 10.61
N ASP A 32 11.89 -1.89 11.74
CA ASP A 32 10.54 -2.20 12.20
C ASP A 32 9.54 -1.19 11.62
N LEU A 33 8.75 -1.62 10.64
CA LEU A 33 7.80 -0.74 9.97
C LEU A 33 6.63 -0.31 10.88
N GLU A 34 6.27 -1.11 11.88
CA GLU A 34 5.24 -0.67 12.83
C GLU A 34 5.74 0.48 13.69
N GLU A 35 7.00 0.45 14.11
CA GLU A 35 7.62 1.52 14.90
C GLU A 35 7.82 2.78 14.04
N LEU A 36 8.36 2.61 12.83
CA LEU A 36 8.69 3.73 11.95
C LEU A 36 7.48 4.52 11.47
N THR A 37 6.27 3.94 11.47
CA THR A 37 5.05 4.65 11.04
C THR A 37 4.15 5.06 12.21
N LYS A 38 4.60 4.95 13.46
CA LYS A 38 3.80 5.41 14.60
C LYS A 38 3.53 6.92 14.51
N VAL A 39 2.29 7.29 14.84
CA VAL A 39 1.88 8.68 15.04
C VAL A 39 1.38 8.79 16.47
N GLY A 40 2.22 9.36 17.35
CA GLY A 40 2.03 9.23 18.80
C GLY A 40 2.14 7.76 19.21
N ASP A 41 1.17 7.27 19.98
CA ASP A 41 1.13 5.87 20.44
C ASP A 41 0.45 4.90 19.46
N ARG A 42 -0.05 5.41 18.32
CA ARG A 42 -0.81 4.61 17.35
C ARG A 42 0.07 4.09 16.23
N VAL A 43 0.09 2.77 16.05
CA VAL A 43 0.65 2.11 14.85
C VAL A 43 -0.29 2.32 13.66
N THR A 44 0.23 2.92 12.59
CA THR A 44 -0.52 3.16 11.35
C THR A 44 -0.19 2.14 10.26
N PHE A 45 0.87 1.36 10.39
CA PHE A 45 1.26 0.36 9.40
C PHE A 45 0.29 -0.83 9.37
N GLU A 46 -0.18 -1.21 8.18
CA GLU A 46 -0.96 -2.44 7.97
C GLU A 46 -0.17 -3.49 7.18
N SER A 47 0.32 -3.14 5.99
CA SER A 47 1.08 -4.03 5.12
C SER A 47 1.83 -3.22 4.06
N LEU A 48 2.86 -3.80 3.46
CA LEU A 48 3.48 -3.23 2.26
C LEU A 48 2.53 -3.34 1.06
N VAL A 49 2.59 -2.35 0.16
CA VAL A 49 1.73 -2.30 -1.03
C VAL A 49 2.48 -2.34 -2.34
N ASP A 50 3.76 -1.96 -2.36
CA ASP A 50 4.59 -1.87 -3.56
C ASP A 50 6.07 -2.12 -3.24
N THR A 51 6.88 -2.37 -4.27
CA THR A 51 8.35 -2.45 -4.15
C THR A 51 8.90 -1.10 -3.67
N PRO A 52 9.78 -1.07 -2.64
CA PRO A 52 10.42 0.16 -2.22
C PRO A 52 11.19 0.83 -3.36
N THR A 53 11.27 2.14 -3.33
CA THR A 53 12.18 2.89 -4.21
C THR A 53 13.36 3.40 -3.40
N MET A 54 14.51 3.54 -4.05
CA MET A 54 15.76 3.97 -3.42
C MET A 54 16.37 5.13 -4.21
N GLU A 55 16.79 6.14 -3.48
CA GLU A 55 17.68 7.19 -3.97
C GLU A 55 19.10 6.84 -3.48
N THR A 56 20.03 6.61 -4.41
CA THR A 56 21.45 6.42 -4.03
C THR A 56 22.06 7.78 -3.72
N ILE A 57 22.96 7.85 -2.73
CA ILE A 57 23.73 9.07 -2.46
C ILE A 57 25.12 8.87 -3.06
N GLU A 58 25.46 9.61 -4.10
CA GLU A 58 26.80 9.64 -4.71
C GLU A 58 27.37 11.05 -4.56
N ASP A 59 28.55 11.17 -3.93
CA ASP A 59 29.28 12.44 -3.73
C ASP A 59 28.45 13.60 -3.14
N GLY A 60 27.53 13.28 -2.21
CA GLY A 60 26.66 14.26 -1.56
C GLY A 60 25.47 14.72 -2.42
N ASN A 61 25.30 14.17 -3.63
CA ASN A 61 24.14 14.38 -4.47
C ASN A 61 23.24 13.14 -4.46
N THR A 62 21.94 13.37 -4.43
CA THR A 62 20.91 12.34 -4.56
C THR A 62 20.78 11.94 -6.04
N THR A 63 20.89 10.65 -6.32
CA THR A 63 20.73 10.06 -7.67
C THR A 63 19.26 9.85 -8.02
N GLU A 64 18.96 9.40 -9.25
CA GLU A 64 17.60 9.08 -9.70
C GLU A 64 16.90 8.05 -8.79
N LEU A 65 15.58 8.19 -8.68
CA LEU A 65 14.71 7.31 -7.89
C LEU A 65 14.47 6.01 -8.66
N GLU A 66 14.99 4.89 -8.15
CA GLU A 66 14.87 3.57 -8.78
C GLU A 66 14.10 2.58 -7.89
N TYR A 67 13.49 1.56 -8.49
CA TYR A 67 12.94 0.44 -7.72
C TYR A 67 14.07 -0.39 -7.10
N TYR A 68 13.97 -0.66 -5.81
CA TYR A 68 14.92 -1.50 -5.08
C TYR A 68 14.36 -2.89 -4.89
N GLU A 69 14.84 -3.85 -5.70
CA GLU A 69 14.33 -5.22 -5.73
C GLU A 69 15.00 -6.14 -4.69
N ASP A 70 16.15 -5.75 -4.12
CA ASP A 70 16.93 -6.59 -3.20
C ASP A 70 16.58 -6.33 -1.73
N TYR A 71 15.31 -6.49 -1.39
CA TYR A 71 14.80 -6.36 -0.02
C TYR A 71 14.12 -7.64 0.44
N LYS A 72 14.03 -7.82 1.76
CA LYS A 72 13.23 -8.88 2.37
C LYS A 72 12.24 -8.33 3.38
N VAL A 73 11.12 -9.02 3.50
CA VAL A 73 10.08 -8.70 4.47
C VAL A 73 9.86 -9.91 5.36
N GLU A 74 10.06 -9.74 6.66
CA GLU A 74 9.78 -10.77 7.66
C GLU A 74 8.54 -10.41 8.46
N LEU A 75 7.69 -11.41 8.70
CA LEU A 75 6.48 -11.30 9.52
C LEU A 75 5.54 -10.16 9.11
N ASN A 76 5.57 -9.74 7.83
CA ASN A 76 4.86 -8.56 7.32
C ASN A 76 5.07 -7.31 8.22
N ARG A 77 6.28 -7.12 8.75
CA ARG A 77 6.59 -6.02 9.68
C ARG A 77 8.01 -5.53 9.56
N PHE A 78 8.97 -6.44 9.43
CA PHE A 78 10.37 -6.09 9.42
C PHE A 78 10.88 -6.01 7.99
N LEU A 79 11.38 -4.84 7.59
CA LEU A 79 12.03 -4.63 6.30
C LEU A 79 13.53 -4.80 6.48
N ILE A 80 14.14 -5.66 5.67
CA ILE A 80 15.58 -5.89 5.66
C ILE A 80 16.16 -5.26 4.40
N LEU A 81 17.14 -4.38 4.61
CA LEU A 81 17.84 -3.64 3.55
C LEU A 81 19.34 -3.85 3.67
N HIS A 82 20.03 -3.93 2.52
CA HIS A 82 21.44 -4.29 2.45
C HIS A 82 22.36 -3.18 1.96
N LYS A 83 21.83 -2.15 1.28
CA LYS A 83 22.63 -1.09 0.64
C LYS A 83 22.40 0.26 1.33
N ALA A 84 23.41 1.11 1.41
CA ALA A 84 23.23 2.50 1.83
C ALA A 84 22.34 3.25 0.83
N GLY A 85 21.49 4.12 1.35
CA GLY A 85 20.58 4.90 0.51
C GLY A 85 19.39 5.45 1.28
N ILE A 86 18.54 6.16 0.54
CA ILE A 86 17.30 6.70 1.05
C ILE A 86 16.16 5.93 0.41
N TYR A 87 15.37 5.27 1.24
CA TYR A 87 14.31 4.38 0.80
C TYR A 87 12.94 5.00 1.02
N ASN A 88 12.11 5.01 -0.02
CA ASN A 88 10.70 5.30 0.10
C ASN A 88 9.94 3.98 0.13
N VAL A 89 9.34 3.68 1.28
CA VAL A 89 8.63 2.44 1.53
C VAL A 89 7.13 2.73 1.57
N TYR A 90 6.40 2.19 0.58
CA TYR A 90 4.97 2.40 0.44
C TYR A 90 4.20 1.33 1.22
N TYR A 91 3.27 1.77 2.05
CA TYR A 91 2.46 0.88 2.89
C TYR A 91 0.99 1.27 2.88
N LYS A 92 0.16 0.30 3.24
CA LYS A 92 -1.26 0.49 3.53
C LYS A 92 -1.39 1.03 4.95
N GLU A 93 -2.08 2.16 5.06
CA GLU A 93 -2.31 2.84 6.31
C GLU A 93 -3.60 2.32 6.98
N ARG A 94 -3.49 1.94 8.26
CA ARG A 94 -4.62 1.68 9.14
C ARG A 94 -5.35 2.98 9.41
N LEU A 95 -6.64 3.00 9.10
CA LEU A 95 -7.47 4.18 9.31
C LEU A 95 -7.78 4.42 10.78
N LEU A 96 -7.94 5.70 11.12
CA LEU A 96 -8.35 6.12 12.46
C LEU A 96 -9.72 5.54 12.78
N GLN A 97 -9.84 4.90 13.95
CA GLN A 97 -11.13 4.45 14.47
C GLN A 97 -11.79 5.60 15.23
N VAL A 98 -13.07 5.84 14.94
CA VAL A 98 -13.90 6.73 15.74
C VAL A 98 -14.37 5.97 16.98
N THR A 99 -14.08 6.54 18.14
CA THR A 99 -14.47 6.00 19.45
C THR A 99 -15.44 6.98 20.12
N PRO A 100 -16.11 6.60 21.23
CA PRO A 100 -16.92 7.53 22.00
C PRO A 100 -16.16 8.78 22.48
N ASP A 101 -14.84 8.66 22.66
CA ASP A 101 -13.96 9.76 23.11
C ASP A 101 -13.41 10.61 21.95
N SER A 102 -13.70 10.24 20.70
CA SER A 102 -13.25 11.01 19.54
C SER A 102 -13.97 12.35 19.47
N GLN A 103 -13.23 13.41 19.13
CA GLN A 103 -13.81 14.74 18.90
C GLN A 103 -14.80 14.70 17.73
N GLY A 104 -15.84 15.53 17.80
CA GLY A 104 -16.94 15.54 16.81
C GLY A 104 -16.51 15.96 15.39
N ASP A 105 -15.34 16.56 15.25
CA ASP A 105 -14.72 17.02 14.00
C ASP A 105 -13.56 16.12 13.53
N VAL A 106 -13.47 14.90 14.07
CA VAL A 106 -12.41 13.94 13.69
C VAL A 106 -12.46 13.63 12.19
N VAL A 107 -11.35 13.86 11.49
CA VAL A 107 -11.24 13.61 10.05
C VAL A 107 -10.68 12.22 9.80
N ILE A 108 -11.50 11.35 9.21
CA ILE A 108 -11.07 10.03 8.75
C ILE A 108 -10.59 10.13 7.30
N GLN A 109 -9.30 9.91 7.07
CA GLN A 109 -8.73 9.98 5.73
C GLN A 109 -8.89 8.66 4.97
N VAL A 110 -9.86 8.58 4.05
CA VAL A 110 -9.95 7.51 3.05
C VAL A 110 -9.27 7.95 1.74
N ASP A 111 -9.07 7.03 0.79
CA ASP A 111 -8.69 7.42 -0.56
C ASP A 111 -9.82 8.24 -1.20
N LYS A 112 -9.47 9.35 -1.86
CA LYS A 112 -10.43 10.28 -2.48
C LYS A 112 -11.42 9.60 -3.41
N ARG A 113 -10.98 8.57 -4.14
CA ARG A 113 -11.85 7.82 -5.08
C ARG A 113 -12.96 7.07 -4.36
N ALA A 114 -12.72 6.69 -3.10
CA ALA A 114 -13.65 5.92 -2.30
C ALA A 114 -14.44 6.75 -1.27
N GLU A 115 -14.19 8.06 -1.16
CA GLU A 115 -14.98 8.97 -0.31
C GLU A 115 -16.50 8.81 -0.51
N PRO A 116 -17.03 8.75 -1.76
CA PRO A 116 -18.48 8.64 -1.96
C PRO A 116 -19.07 7.32 -1.46
N LEU A 117 -18.26 6.26 -1.38
CA LEU A 117 -18.71 4.94 -0.92
C LEU A 117 -19.01 4.91 0.58
N VAL A 118 -18.35 5.76 1.36
CA VAL A 118 -18.47 5.78 2.83
C VAL A 118 -19.92 6.05 3.23
N ALA A 119 -20.56 7.05 2.62
CA ALA A 119 -21.94 7.42 2.92
C ALA A 119 -22.93 6.30 2.57
N GLN A 120 -22.73 5.63 1.43
CA GLN A 120 -23.62 4.55 0.97
C GLN A 120 -23.52 3.33 1.91
N LEU A 121 -22.30 2.88 2.21
CA LEU A 121 -22.10 1.73 3.06
C LEU A 121 -22.43 2.02 4.54
N ALA A 122 -22.18 3.24 5.01
CA ALA A 122 -22.64 3.65 6.34
C ALA A 122 -24.17 3.66 6.42
N SER A 123 -24.86 4.17 5.38
CA SER A 123 -26.32 4.16 5.31
C SER A 123 -26.87 2.74 5.31
N PHE A 124 -26.28 1.81 4.55
CA PHE A 124 -26.64 0.39 4.61
C PHE A 124 -26.62 -0.14 6.06
N TYR A 125 -25.54 0.08 6.80
CA TYR A 125 -25.44 -0.42 8.17
C TYR A 125 -26.39 0.28 9.16
N ILE A 126 -26.76 1.54 8.91
CA ILE A 126 -27.72 2.27 9.76
C ILE A 126 -29.12 1.72 9.55
N TRP A 127 -29.53 1.53 8.29
CA TRP A 127 -30.89 1.11 7.96
C TRP A 127 -31.10 -0.40 8.10
N LEU A 128 -30.04 -1.20 8.25
CA LEU A 128 -30.12 -2.66 8.24
C LEU A 128 -31.10 -3.21 9.28
N ASP A 129 -31.15 -2.60 10.46
CA ASP A 129 -32.02 -3.02 11.56
C ASP A 129 -33.42 -2.38 11.50
N ASP A 130 -33.57 -1.23 10.83
CA ASP A 130 -34.81 -0.45 10.78
C ASP A 130 -35.67 -0.74 9.54
N ASP A 131 -35.06 -0.78 8.35
CA ASP A 131 -35.71 -0.99 7.05
C ASP A 131 -34.75 -1.71 6.11
N GLU A 132 -34.87 -3.03 6.05
CA GLU A 132 -34.01 -3.91 5.27
C GLU A 132 -34.08 -3.59 3.76
N GLN A 133 -35.25 -3.25 3.23
CA GLN A 133 -35.41 -2.94 1.82
C GLN A 133 -34.62 -1.66 1.45
N LYS A 134 -34.73 -0.63 2.29
CA LYS A 134 -33.96 0.60 2.13
C LYS A 134 -32.45 0.37 2.31
N ALA A 135 -32.07 -0.48 3.28
CA ALA A 135 -30.68 -0.87 3.48
C ALA A 135 -30.10 -1.48 2.19
N TYR A 136 -30.75 -2.47 1.60
CA TYR A 136 -30.28 -3.07 0.34
C TYR A 136 -30.25 -2.07 -0.82
N GLY A 137 -31.15 -1.07 -0.84
CA GLY A 137 -31.07 0.04 -1.78
C GLY A 137 -29.71 0.75 -1.74
N TYR A 138 -29.25 1.12 -0.53
CA TYR A 138 -27.94 1.72 -0.32
C TYR A 138 -26.79 0.75 -0.64
N TYR A 139 -26.93 -0.52 -0.28
CA TYR A 139 -25.92 -1.53 -0.61
C TYR A 139 -25.73 -1.71 -2.12
N ASN A 140 -26.82 -1.71 -2.89
CA ASN A 140 -26.76 -1.81 -4.35
C ASN A 140 -26.11 -0.58 -4.98
N MET A 141 -26.41 0.63 -4.47
CA MET A 141 -25.71 1.84 -4.89
C MET A 141 -24.21 1.77 -4.60
N PHE A 142 -23.86 1.30 -3.39
CA PHE A 142 -22.47 1.05 -3.00
C PHE A 142 -21.79 0.07 -3.96
N ASP A 143 -22.40 -1.09 -4.24
CA ASP A 143 -21.80 -2.14 -5.05
C ASP A 143 -21.54 -1.67 -6.49
N ASN A 144 -22.51 -0.97 -7.09
CA ASN A 144 -22.36 -0.38 -8.43
C ASN A 144 -21.20 0.63 -8.49
N MET A 145 -21.11 1.55 -7.53
CA MET A 145 -20.04 2.54 -7.48
C MET A 145 -18.68 1.90 -7.21
N LYS A 146 -18.63 0.92 -6.30
CA LYS A 146 -17.42 0.13 -6.01
C LYS A 146 -16.88 -0.52 -7.27
N ASN A 147 -17.73 -1.16 -8.06
CA ASN A 147 -17.32 -1.84 -9.28
C ASN A 147 -16.73 -0.85 -10.30
N GLY A 148 -17.37 0.32 -10.47
CA GLY A 148 -16.82 1.39 -11.32
C GLY A 148 -15.44 1.88 -10.86
N ILE A 149 -15.25 2.09 -9.56
CA ILE A 149 -13.96 2.50 -8.99
C ILE A 149 -12.89 1.43 -9.20
N LEU A 150 -13.22 0.16 -9.01
CA LEU A 150 -12.29 -0.95 -9.19
C LEU A 150 -11.87 -1.11 -10.66
N GLU A 151 -12.81 -0.97 -11.60
CA GLU A 151 -12.50 -1.01 -13.03
C GLU A 151 -11.56 0.13 -13.44
N ASP A 152 -11.84 1.36 -12.99
CA ASP A 152 -10.97 2.51 -13.25
C ASP A 152 -9.59 2.33 -12.60
N TYR A 153 -9.55 1.83 -11.36
CA TYR A 153 -8.30 1.55 -10.66
C TYR A 153 -7.44 0.54 -11.42
N GLN A 154 -8.02 -0.57 -11.88
CA GLN A 154 -7.33 -1.59 -12.66
C GLN A 154 -6.76 -1.03 -13.97
N ARG A 155 -7.44 -0.09 -14.62
CA ARG A 155 -6.94 0.58 -15.84
C ARG A 155 -5.73 1.48 -15.56
N THR A 156 -5.66 2.08 -14.37
CA THR A 156 -4.58 3.01 -13.99
C THR A 156 -3.34 2.31 -13.43
N LEU A 157 -3.44 1.05 -13.01
CA LEU A 157 -2.28 0.31 -12.54
C LEU A 157 -1.30 0.09 -13.71
N PRO A 158 0.01 0.35 -13.52
CA PRO A 158 0.99 0.06 -14.55
C PRO A 158 0.90 -1.42 -14.89
N GLN A 159 0.55 -1.74 -16.15
CA GLN A 159 0.59 -3.12 -16.60
C GLN A 159 2.02 -3.61 -16.41
N LYS A 160 2.19 -4.58 -15.52
CA LYS A 160 3.48 -5.21 -15.24
C LYS A 160 3.99 -5.77 -16.57
N LYS A 161 4.86 -5.04 -17.27
CA LYS A 161 5.51 -5.53 -18.49
C LYS A 161 6.37 -6.71 -18.06
N SER A 162 5.86 -7.92 -18.28
CA SER A 162 6.60 -9.14 -18.07
C SER A 162 7.85 -9.10 -18.94
N ARG A 163 9.03 -8.99 -18.32
CA ARG A 163 10.30 -9.15 -19.01
C ARG A 163 10.62 -10.65 -19.04
N ILE A 164 10.36 -11.30 -20.18
CA ILE A 164 10.81 -12.68 -20.39
C ILE A 164 12.35 -12.65 -20.38
N LEU A 165 12.97 -13.17 -19.31
CA LEU A 165 14.41 -13.43 -19.28
C LEU A 165 14.67 -14.68 -20.12
N GLY A 166 14.69 -14.51 -21.44
CA GLY A 166 15.16 -15.53 -22.37
C GLY A 166 16.69 -15.59 -22.35
N GLY A 167 17.26 -16.76 -22.06
CA GLY A 167 18.68 -17.01 -22.34
C GLY A 167 19.35 -18.06 -21.45
N ILE A 168 19.00 -19.35 -21.62
CA ILE A 168 19.94 -20.42 -21.26
C ILE A 168 21.11 -20.31 -22.24
N LYS A 169 22.23 -19.71 -21.82
CA LYS A 169 23.53 -19.91 -22.50
C LYS A 169 23.98 -21.35 -22.20
N MET A 170 23.58 -22.30 -23.04
CA MET A 170 24.27 -23.59 -23.08
C MET A 170 25.66 -23.35 -23.68
N GLY A 171 26.69 -23.57 -22.86
CA GLY A 171 28.08 -23.49 -23.29
C GLY A 171 28.40 -24.52 -24.37
N GLY A 172 28.81 -24.05 -25.54
CA GLY A 172 29.40 -24.86 -26.60
C GLY A 172 30.83 -24.41 -26.87
N LYS A 173 31.80 -25.21 -26.45
CA LYS A 173 33.23 -25.07 -26.78
C LYS A 173 33.40 -25.01 -28.30
N ARG A 174 34.09 -24.00 -28.83
CA ARG A 174 34.66 -24.04 -30.18
C ARG A 174 36.04 -24.70 -30.10
N VAL A 175 36.14 -25.92 -30.60
CA VAL A 175 37.41 -26.59 -30.89
C VAL A 175 37.89 -26.09 -32.25
N TRP A 176 39.10 -25.54 -32.29
CA TRP A 176 39.80 -25.23 -33.53
C TRP A 176 40.55 -26.49 -33.99
N HIS A 177 40.34 -26.92 -35.23
CA HIS A 177 41.24 -27.84 -35.91
C HIS A 177 42.03 -27.07 -36.97
N ARG A 178 43.30 -27.45 -37.05
CA ARG A 178 44.43 -26.79 -37.74
C ARG A 178 44.18 -26.54 -39.22
#